data_AF-A0A529P8P6-F1
#
_entry.id   AF-A0A529P8P6-F1
#
_cell.length_a   1.000
_cell.length_b   1.000
_cell.length_c   1.000
_cell.angle_alpha   90.00
_cell.angle_beta   90.00
_cell.angle_gamma   90.00
#
_symmetry.space_group_name_H-M   'P 1'
#
loop_
_entity.id
_entity.type
_entity.pdbx_description
1 polymer ?
#
loop_
_entity_poly.entity_id
_entity_poly.type
_entity_poly.pdbx_seq_one_letter_code
_entity_poly.pdbx_strand_id
1 'polypeptide(L)'
;AYECGPNHADTLALLAGSKALVAGDPAEAIPLIERAMRLNPLAPPWYFGMQGRVLFCAGRHREAIAALRRSTPDSPNVLMFLALSHAASGEGAEAAGFVARLAAEFPDFSVEGFISGYPVTNPEAVRAIRDAAKLAGLG
;
A
#
# COMPACT_ATOMS: atom_id res chain seq x y z
N ALA A 1 -7.19 18.27 28.27
CA ALA A 1 -5.86 17.81 27.80
C ALA A 1 -6.05 16.62 26.85
N TYR A 2 -6.55 16.87 25.62
CA TYR A 2 -7.11 15.83 24.73
C TYR A 2 -6.56 15.90 23.30
N GLU A 3 -5.29 16.28 23.12
CA GLU A 3 -4.76 16.59 21.77
C GLU A 3 -3.59 15.71 21.29
N CYS A 4 -3.11 14.73 22.07
CA CYS A 4 -1.92 13.94 21.70
C CYS A 4 -2.19 12.60 20.99
N GLY A 5 -3.42 12.09 20.94
CA GLY A 5 -3.71 10.74 20.43
C GLY A 5 -3.67 10.62 18.90
N PRO A 6 -4.54 11.34 18.16
CA PRO A 6 -4.63 11.23 16.70
C PRO A 6 -3.40 11.72 15.95
N ASN A 7 -2.83 12.86 16.37
CA ASN A 7 -1.63 13.42 15.72
C ASN A 7 -0.41 12.49 15.85
N HIS A 8 -0.29 11.78 16.98
CA HIS A 8 0.78 10.80 17.18
C HIS A 8 0.56 9.53 16.35
N ALA A 9 -0.70 9.09 16.22
CA ALA A 9 -1.07 7.96 15.38
C ALA A 9 -0.82 8.25 13.89
N ASP A 10 -1.18 9.44 13.41
CA ASP A 10 -0.96 9.84 12.01
C ASP A 10 0.53 9.86 11.67
N THR A 11 1.34 10.41 12.57
CA THR A 11 2.80 10.45 12.44
C THR A 11 3.38 9.03 12.35
N LEU A 12 2.90 8.10 13.16
CA LEU A 12 3.35 6.71 13.12
C LEU A 12 2.94 6.00 11.82
N ALA A 13 1.74 6.26 11.32
CA ALA A 13 1.28 5.70 10.05
C ALA A 13 2.13 6.23 8.88
N LEU A 14 2.42 7.52 8.85
CA LEU A 14 3.30 8.13 7.84
C LEU A 14 4.74 7.60 7.94
N LEU A 15 5.27 7.46 9.16
CA LEU A 15 6.60 6.89 9.38
C LEU A 15 6.68 5.43 8.91
N ALA A 16 5.63 4.63 9.13
CA ALA A 16 5.54 3.28 8.59
C ALA A 16 5.63 3.28 7.07
N GLY A 17 4.85 4.15 6.40
CA GLY A 17 4.93 4.34 4.95
C GLY A 17 6.31 4.73 4.46
N SER A 18 6.97 5.66 5.16
CA SER A 18 8.33 6.10 4.84
C SER A 18 9.34 4.95 4.99
N LYS A 19 9.27 4.17 6.07
CA LYS A 19 10.13 2.98 6.25
C LYS A 19 9.95 1.95 5.15
N ALA A 20 8.71 1.70 4.76
CA ALA A 20 8.41 0.73 3.71
C ALA A 20 8.82 1.22 2.31
N LEU A 21 8.50 2.47 1.93
CA LEU A 21 8.59 2.94 0.54
C LEU A 21 9.81 3.82 0.24
N VAL A 22 10.37 4.50 1.24
CA VAL A 22 11.42 5.50 1.04
C VAL A 22 12.76 5.01 1.58
N ALA A 23 12.84 4.71 2.87
CA ALA A 23 14.09 4.35 3.53
C ALA A 23 13.86 3.48 4.77
N GLY A 24 14.39 2.26 4.77
CA GLY A 24 14.34 1.35 5.91
C GLY A 24 13.99 -0.07 5.50
N ASP A 25 13.63 -0.88 6.50
CA ASP A 25 13.16 -2.25 6.31
C ASP A 25 11.61 -2.26 6.35
N PRO A 26 10.93 -2.75 5.30
CA PRO A 26 9.48 -2.91 5.29
C PRO A 26 8.93 -3.75 6.46
N ALA A 27 9.68 -4.72 6.97
CA ALA A 27 9.28 -5.53 8.12
C ALA A 27 9.21 -4.70 9.40
N GLU A 28 10.14 -3.74 9.59
CA GLU A 28 10.12 -2.81 10.73
C GLU A 28 8.98 -1.79 10.64
N ALA A 29 8.38 -1.57 9.46
CA ALA A 29 7.25 -0.67 9.30
C ALA A 29 5.93 -1.24 9.84
N ILE A 30 5.79 -2.57 9.90
CA ILE A 30 4.58 -3.24 10.41
C ILE A 30 4.24 -2.84 11.85
N PRO A 31 5.15 -2.95 12.85
CA PRO A 31 4.81 -2.59 14.22
C PRO A 31 4.45 -1.10 14.38
N LEU A 32 4.93 -0.22 13.49
CA LEU A 32 4.59 1.20 13.49
C LEU A 32 3.14 1.44 13.05
N ILE A 33 2.72 0.86 11.92
CA ILE A 33 1.34 1.02 11.45
C ILE A 33 0.34 0.35 12.39
N GLU A 34 0.68 -0.81 12.95
CA GLU A 34 -0.16 -1.45 13.97
C GLU A 34 -0.28 -0.60 15.24
N ARG A 35 0.80 0.07 15.66
CA ARG A 35 0.76 0.99 16.80
C ARG A 35 -0.10 2.21 16.50
N ALA A 36 -0.01 2.78 15.29
CA ALA A 36 -0.87 3.88 14.86
C ALA A 36 -2.35 3.50 14.99
N MET A 37 -2.73 2.32 14.51
CA MET A 37 -4.10 1.81 14.59
C MET A 37 -4.57 1.54 16.03
N ARG A 38 -3.68 1.06 16.92
CA ARG A 38 -4.02 0.90 18.35
C ARG A 38 -4.25 2.23 19.07
N LEU A 39 -3.49 3.26 18.69
CA LEU A 39 -3.59 4.61 19.28
C LEU A 39 -4.82 5.38 18.79
N ASN A 40 -5.33 5.04 17.61
CA ASN A 40 -6.57 5.59 17.09
C ASN A 40 -7.57 4.46 16.79
N PRO A 41 -8.41 4.05 17.76
CA PRO A 41 -9.45 3.04 17.56
C PRO A 41 -10.46 3.40 16.47
N LEU A 42 -10.60 4.68 16.12
CA LEU A 42 -11.39 5.18 15.00
C LEU A 42 -10.48 5.55 13.82
N ALA A 43 -9.55 4.64 13.50
CA ALA A 43 -8.56 4.85 12.46
C ALA A 43 -9.23 5.26 11.13
N PRO A 44 -8.80 6.38 10.53
CA PRO A 44 -9.38 6.83 9.27
C PRO A 44 -9.05 5.82 8.14
N PRO A 45 -9.90 5.72 7.10
CA PRO A 45 -9.71 4.74 6.02
C PRO A 45 -8.32 4.72 5.38
N TRP A 46 -7.62 5.85 5.34
CA TRP A 46 -6.27 5.93 4.77
C TRP A 46 -5.22 5.14 5.55
N TYR A 47 -5.42 4.86 6.85
CA TYR A 47 -4.52 4.01 7.64
C TYR A 47 -4.47 2.60 7.06
N PHE A 48 -5.62 2.06 6.66
CA PHE A 48 -5.69 0.74 6.04
C PHE A 48 -5.02 0.74 4.66
N GLY A 49 -5.10 1.85 3.93
CA GLY A 49 -4.35 2.04 2.68
C GLY A 49 -2.85 2.01 2.92
N MET A 50 -2.37 2.68 3.97
CA MET A 50 -0.97 2.68 4.36
C MET A 50 -0.50 1.30 4.85
N GLN A 51 -1.32 0.64 5.68
CA GLN A 51 -1.08 -0.72 6.16
C GLN A 51 -0.96 -1.70 4.99
N GLY A 52 -1.83 -1.59 3.99
CA GLY A 52 -1.78 -2.37 2.77
C GLY A 52 -0.44 -2.25 2.04
N ARG A 53 0.06 -1.02 1.88
CA ARG A 53 1.37 -0.75 1.24
C ARG A 53 2.53 -1.36 2.02
N VAL A 54 2.54 -1.16 3.34
CA VAL A 54 3.56 -1.71 4.24
C VAL A 54 3.58 -3.24 4.16
N LEU A 55 2.41 -3.87 4.27
CA LEU A 55 2.27 -5.32 4.20
C LEU A 55 2.67 -5.87 2.83
N PHE A 56 2.34 -5.16 1.74
CA PHE A 56 2.75 -5.54 0.40
C PHE A 56 4.28 -5.53 0.27
N CYS A 57 4.95 -4.43 0.67
CA CYS A 57 6.40 -4.32 0.61
C CYS A 57 7.11 -5.36 1.50
N ALA A 58 6.48 -5.77 2.60
CA ALA A 58 6.95 -6.85 3.46
C ALA A 58 6.61 -8.26 2.96
N GLY A 59 6.03 -8.41 1.76
CA GLY A 59 5.67 -9.71 1.17
C GLY A 59 4.42 -10.37 1.78
N ARG A 60 3.69 -9.69 2.67
CA ARG A 60 2.48 -10.19 3.34
C ARG A 60 1.23 -9.92 2.49
N HIS A 61 1.20 -10.44 1.27
CA HIS A 61 0.23 -10.06 0.23
C HIS A 61 -1.25 -10.31 0.61
N ARG A 62 -1.57 -11.44 1.27
CA ARG A 62 -2.95 -11.72 1.72
C ARG A 62 -3.46 -10.71 2.74
N GLU A 63 -2.59 -10.30 3.65
CA GLU A 63 -2.93 -9.30 4.67
C GLU A 63 -2.98 -7.90 4.06
N ALA A 64 -2.12 -7.62 3.07
CA ALA A 64 -2.21 -6.40 2.28
C ALA A 64 -3.58 -6.28 1.60
N ILE A 65 -4.08 -7.35 0.96
CA ILE A 65 -5.42 -7.39 0.35
C ILE A 65 -6.50 -7.09 1.39
N ALA A 66 -6.45 -7.75 2.56
CA ALA A 66 -7.43 -7.55 3.62
C ALA A 66 -7.44 -6.10 4.15
N ALA A 67 -6.27 -5.50 4.31
CA ALA A 67 -6.14 -4.09 4.71
C ALA A 67 -6.66 -3.15 3.61
N LEU A 68 -6.23 -3.32 2.37
CA LEU A 68 -6.63 -2.46 1.24
C LEU A 68 -8.13 -2.45 1.01
N ARG A 69 -8.82 -3.59 1.18
CA ARG A 69 -10.29 -3.68 1.09
C ARG A 69 -11.03 -2.88 2.17
N ARG A 70 -10.37 -2.55 3.29
CA ARG A 70 -10.91 -1.70 4.36
C ARG A 70 -10.54 -0.22 4.19
N SER A 71 -9.69 0.08 3.21
CA SER A 71 -9.29 1.45 2.90
C SER A 71 -10.33 2.15 2.01
N THR A 72 -10.07 3.42 1.69
CA THR A 72 -10.91 4.15 0.73
C THR A 72 -10.86 3.45 -0.63
N PRO A 73 -12.00 2.92 -1.14
CA PRO A 73 -12.01 1.96 -2.24
C PRO A 73 -11.65 2.52 -3.62
N ASP A 74 -11.55 3.84 -3.78
CA ASP A 74 -11.51 4.51 -5.10
C ASP A 74 -10.24 5.36 -5.31
N SER A 75 -9.11 4.90 -4.81
CA SER A 75 -7.81 5.50 -5.08
C SER A 75 -7.04 4.66 -6.11
N PRO A 76 -6.40 5.27 -7.13
CA PRO A 76 -5.59 4.52 -8.10
C PRO A 76 -4.46 3.75 -7.41
N ASN A 77 -3.93 4.27 -6.30
CA ASN A 77 -2.92 3.59 -5.49
C ASN A 77 -3.49 2.34 -4.81
N VAL A 78 -4.71 2.40 -4.28
CA VAL A 78 -5.35 1.24 -3.64
C VAL A 78 -5.63 0.16 -4.68
N LEU A 79 -6.17 0.54 -5.84
CA LEU A 79 -6.41 -0.38 -6.96
C LEU A 79 -5.10 -1.01 -7.47
N MET A 80 -4.04 -0.21 -7.63
CA MET A 80 -2.71 -0.73 -7.98
C MET A 80 -2.24 -1.75 -6.95
N PHE A 81 -2.18 -1.42 -5.66
CA PHE A 81 -1.69 -2.35 -4.65
C PHE A 81 -2.58 -3.60 -4.48
N LEU A 82 -3.88 -3.52 -4.76
CA LEU A 82 -4.76 -4.70 -4.85
C LEU A 82 -4.37 -5.59 -6.04
N ALA A 83 -4.22 -5.02 -7.23
CA ALA A 83 -3.77 -5.75 -8.42
C ALA A 83 -2.43 -6.44 -8.18
N LEU A 84 -1.45 -5.70 -7.64
CA LEU A 84 -0.10 -6.22 -7.34
C LEU A 84 -0.14 -7.34 -6.29
N SER A 85 -0.91 -7.16 -5.21
CA SER A 85 -1.00 -8.16 -4.14
C SER A 85 -1.68 -9.46 -4.59
N HIS A 86 -2.74 -9.34 -5.40
CA HIS A 86 -3.39 -10.50 -6.01
C HIS A 86 -2.45 -11.22 -6.99
N ALA A 87 -1.76 -10.48 -7.86
CA ALA A 87 -0.80 -11.05 -8.80
C ALA A 87 0.35 -11.79 -8.10
N ALA A 88 0.94 -11.18 -7.06
CA ALA A 88 2.00 -11.79 -6.26
C ALA A 88 1.52 -13.02 -5.45
N SER A 89 0.21 -13.15 -5.19
CA SER A 89 -0.39 -14.31 -4.54
C SER A 89 -0.81 -15.42 -5.51
N GLY A 90 -0.59 -15.24 -6.82
CA GLY A 90 -1.02 -16.18 -7.86
C GLY A 90 -2.50 -16.06 -8.24
N GLU A 91 -3.20 -15.03 -7.76
CA GLU A 91 -4.63 -14.81 -7.97
C GLU A 91 -4.85 -13.95 -9.24
N GLY A 92 -4.41 -14.47 -10.38
CA GLY A 92 -4.34 -13.71 -11.65
C GLY A 92 -5.68 -13.16 -12.14
N ALA A 93 -6.79 -13.88 -11.94
CA ALA A 93 -8.12 -13.39 -12.34
C ALA A 93 -8.56 -12.16 -11.55
N GLU A 94 -8.33 -12.15 -10.23
CA GLU A 94 -8.62 -11.01 -9.35
C GLU A 94 -7.71 -9.83 -9.71
N ALA A 95 -6.41 -10.10 -9.93
CA ALA A 95 -5.47 -9.07 -10.36
C ALA A 95 -5.93 -8.39 -11.66
N ALA A 96 -6.31 -9.18 -12.67
CA ALA A 96 -6.81 -8.67 -13.94
C ALA A 96 -8.06 -7.79 -13.78
N GLY A 97 -8.96 -8.13 -12.84
CA GLY A 97 -10.12 -7.31 -12.52
C GLY A 97 -9.74 -5.91 -12.01
N PHE A 98 -8.76 -5.82 -11.11
CA PHE A 98 -8.27 -4.52 -10.61
C PHE A 98 -7.48 -3.75 -11.67
N VAL A 99 -6.70 -4.43 -12.51
CA VAL A 99 -6.01 -3.80 -13.65
C VAL A 99 -7.01 -3.19 -14.63
N ALA A 100 -8.08 -3.93 -14.98
CA ALA A 100 -9.12 -3.44 -15.87
C ALA A 100 -9.83 -2.20 -15.30
N ARG A 101 -10.12 -2.20 -13.99
CA ARG A 101 -10.67 -1.04 -13.30
C ARG A 101 -9.73 0.15 -13.31
N LEU A 102 -8.44 -0.07 -13.02
CA LEU A 102 -7.42 0.98 -13.03
C LEU A 102 -7.33 1.65 -14.41
N ALA A 103 -7.34 0.86 -15.49
CA ALA A 103 -7.32 1.37 -16.86
C ALA A 103 -8.60 2.14 -17.24
N ALA A 104 -9.77 1.72 -16.73
CA ALA A 104 -11.05 2.36 -17.01
C ALA A 104 -11.26 3.66 -16.23
N GLU A 105 -10.88 3.68 -14.95
CA GLU A 105 -11.11 4.79 -14.02
C GLU A 105 -9.97 5.82 -14.03
N PHE A 106 -8.73 5.37 -14.31
CA PHE A 106 -7.51 6.18 -14.24
C PHE A 106 -6.60 5.91 -15.46
N PRO A 107 -7.01 6.32 -16.68
CA PRO A 107 -6.30 5.96 -17.92
C PRO A 107 -4.86 6.48 -18.01
N ASP A 108 -4.52 7.54 -17.28
CA ASP A 108 -3.17 8.11 -17.22
C ASP A 108 -2.29 7.47 -16.13
N PHE A 109 -2.82 6.49 -15.38
CA PHE A 109 -2.07 5.83 -14.33
C PHE A 109 -0.94 4.97 -14.89
N SER A 110 0.23 5.06 -14.26
CA SER A 110 1.34 4.14 -14.51
C SER A 110 2.08 3.80 -13.22
N VAL A 111 2.62 2.58 -13.15
CA VAL A 111 3.43 2.12 -12.01
C VAL A 111 4.68 2.99 -11.85
N GLU A 112 5.35 3.33 -12.94
CA GLU A 112 6.52 4.22 -12.90
C GLU A 112 6.15 5.66 -12.53
N GLY A 113 4.97 6.13 -12.93
CA GLY A 113 4.40 7.40 -12.46
C GLY A 113 4.16 7.40 -10.96
N PHE A 114 3.65 6.30 -10.40
CA PHE A 114 3.53 6.13 -8.95
C PHE A 114 4.90 6.13 -8.25
N ILE A 115 5.86 5.34 -8.74
CA ILE A 115 7.22 5.24 -8.17
C ILE A 115 7.88 6.63 -8.14
N SER A 116 7.78 7.38 -9.23
CA SER A 116 8.41 8.70 -9.36
C SER A 116 7.66 9.79 -8.58
N GLY A 117 6.32 9.76 -8.60
CA GLY A 117 5.48 10.76 -7.96
C GLY A 117 5.32 10.60 -6.44
N TYR A 118 5.42 9.38 -5.91
CA TYR A 118 5.44 9.07 -4.46
C TYR A 118 6.86 8.95 -3.88
N PRO A 119 7.86 9.52 -4.57
CA PRO A 119 9.26 9.08 -4.56
C PRO A 119 9.55 7.77 -3.80
N VAL A 120 9.18 6.63 -4.38
CA VAL A 120 9.52 5.31 -3.82
C VAL A 120 11.02 5.07 -4.06
N THR A 121 11.84 5.33 -3.05
CA THR A 121 13.30 5.21 -3.14
C THR A 121 13.86 3.98 -2.45
N ASN A 122 13.05 3.24 -1.69
CA ASN A 122 13.50 2.00 -1.06
C ASN A 122 13.73 0.93 -2.16
N PRO A 123 14.96 0.42 -2.36
CA PRO A 123 15.26 -0.53 -3.44
C PRO A 123 14.42 -1.81 -3.37
N GLU A 124 14.12 -2.30 -2.17
CA GLU A 124 13.30 -3.49 -1.98
C GLU A 124 11.85 -3.25 -2.37
N ALA A 125 11.30 -2.10 -1.99
CA ALA A 125 9.94 -1.72 -2.38
C ALA A 125 9.83 -1.50 -3.89
N VAL A 126 10.80 -0.80 -4.50
CA VAL A 126 10.85 -0.59 -5.96
C VAL A 126 10.87 -1.93 -6.68
N ARG A 127 11.72 -2.87 -6.24
CA ARG A 127 11.78 -4.21 -6.82
C ARG A 127 10.46 -4.96 -6.64
N ALA A 128 9.90 -5.00 -5.44
CA ALA A 128 8.65 -5.70 -5.15
C ALA A 128 7.49 -5.16 -6.01
N ILE A 129 7.38 -3.83 -6.14
CA ILE A 129 6.36 -3.19 -6.96
C ILE A 129 6.54 -3.57 -8.43
N ARG A 130 7.75 -3.43 -8.99
CA ARG A 130 8.01 -3.74 -10.41
C ARG A 130 7.83 -5.22 -10.74
N ASP A 131 8.27 -6.11 -9.86
CA ASP A 131 8.15 -7.56 -10.06
C ASP A 131 6.66 -7.96 -10.04
N ALA A 132 5.88 -7.47 -9.08
CA ALA A 132 4.44 -7.71 -9.05
C ALA A 132 3.69 -7.03 -10.21
N ALA A 133 4.16 -5.87 -10.69
CA ALA A 133 3.55 -5.17 -11.82
C ALA A 133 3.69 -5.99 -13.10
N LYS A 134 4.86 -6.60 -13.32
CA LYS A 134 5.07 -7.55 -14.43
C LYS A 134 4.13 -8.74 -14.33
N LEU A 135 3.94 -9.31 -13.14
CA LEU A 135 2.99 -10.41 -12.92
C LEU A 135 1.54 -10.00 -13.20
N ALA A 136 1.18 -8.75 -12.88
CA ALA A 136 -0.15 -8.20 -13.11
C ALA A 136 -0.38 -7.74 -14.56
N GLY A 137 0.66 -7.68 -15.40
CA GLY A 137 0.57 -7.10 -16.74
C GLY A 137 0.50 -5.56 -16.76
N LEU A 138 0.99 -4.89 -15.71
CA LEU A 138 1.06 -3.43 -15.55
C LEU A 138 2.44 -2.85 -15.96
N GLY A 139 3.11 -3.49 -16.92
CA GLY A 139 4.46 -3.12 -17.38
C GLY A 139 4.50 -1.98 -18.38
#